data_AF-A0A2M6K8H8-F1
#
_entry.id   AF-A0A2M6K8H8-F1
#
_cell.length_a   1.000
_cell.length_b   1.000
_cell.length_c   1.000
_cell.angle_alpha   90.00
_cell.angle_beta   90.00
_cell.angle_gamma   90.00
#
_symmetry.space_group_name_H-M   'P 1'
#
loop_
_entity.id
_entity.type
_entity.pdbx_description
1 polymer ?
#
loop_
_entity_poly.entity_id
_entity_poly.type
_entity_poly.pdbx_seq_one_letter_code
_entity_poly.pdbx_strand_id
1 'polypeptide(L)'
;MATHENRAQKYCDYALNVLGAKKLKFRPMRRKNNRVNTRHGYVIGRTNLKTGLITIDIFTPKKREPKKISSILRTLAHEVAHYQKKPFRQRHRGRWITRQHYPEFYRQVTKNIEILREDRVLEKFFK
;
A
#
# COMPACT_ATOMS: atom_id res chain seq x y z
N MET A 1 -21.64 -14.26 5.50
CA MET A 1 -21.32 -12.87 5.06
C MET A 1 -19.81 -12.73 4.94
N ALA A 2 -19.28 -12.17 3.84
CA ALA A 2 -17.83 -11.97 3.70
C ALA A 2 -17.36 -10.81 4.59
N THR A 3 -16.43 -11.07 5.51
CA THR A 3 -15.84 -10.06 6.39
C THR A 3 -15.06 -9.01 5.59
N HIS A 4 -14.90 -7.80 6.15
CA HIS A 4 -14.11 -6.72 5.52
C HIS A 4 -12.68 -7.17 5.19
N GLU A 5 -12.07 -7.96 6.07
CA GLU A 5 -10.77 -8.59 5.86
C GLU A 5 -10.74 -9.46 4.61
N ASN A 6 -11.73 -10.35 4.43
CA ASN A 6 -11.81 -11.23 3.27
C ASN A 6 -12.00 -10.44 1.97
N ARG A 7 -12.79 -9.36 2.01
CA ARG A 7 -12.95 -8.46 0.87
C ARG A 7 -11.63 -7.77 0.53
N ALA A 8 -10.95 -7.20 1.51
CA ALA A 8 -9.67 -6.54 1.33
C ALA A 8 -8.61 -7.50 0.79
N GLN A 9 -8.50 -8.70 1.36
CA GLN A 9 -7.58 -9.75 0.92
C GLN A 9 -7.84 -10.11 -0.55
N LYS A 10 -9.09 -10.47 -0.90
CA LYS A 10 -9.48 -10.86 -2.25
C LYS A 10 -9.10 -9.79 -3.29
N TYR A 11 -9.46 -8.53 -3.05
CA TYR A 11 -9.20 -7.47 -4.02
C TYR A 11 -7.73 -7.04 -4.08
N CYS A 12 -7.00 -7.10 -2.96
CA CYS A 12 -5.57 -6.81 -2.98
C CYS A 12 -4.77 -7.91 -3.68
N ASP A 13 -5.10 -9.19 -3.46
CA ASP A 13 -4.44 -10.30 -4.17
C ASP A 13 -4.71 -10.23 -5.68
N TYR A 14 -5.95 -9.91 -6.06
CA TYR A 14 -6.29 -9.66 -7.46
C TYR A 14 -5.50 -8.45 -8.02
N ALA A 15 -5.46 -7.33 -7.30
CA ALA A 15 -4.70 -6.14 -7.72
C ALA A 15 -3.19 -6.41 -7.87
N LEU A 16 -2.59 -7.24 -7.02
CA LEU A 16 -1.18 -7.66 -7.19
C LEU A 16 -0.96 -8.42 -8.49
N ASN A 17 -1.93 -9.25 -8.92
CA ASN A 17 -1.86 -9.93 -10.21
C ASN A 17 -1.98 -8.94 -11.37
N VAL A 18 -2.92 -8.00 -11.31
CA VAL A 18 -3.10 -6.94 -12.33
C VAL A 18 -1.82 -6.10 -12.48
N LEU A 19 -1.16 -5.76 -11.38
CA LEU A 19 0.10 -5.00 -11.38
C LEU A 19 1.34 -5.83 -11.79
N GLY A 20 1.16 -7.11 -12.15
CA GLY A 20 2.27 -8.02 -12.48
C GLY A 20 3.19 -8.36 -11.30
N ALA A 21 2.77 -8.06 -10.07
CA ALA A 21 3.58 -8.15 -8.86
C ALA A 21 3.44 -9.52 -8.17
N LYS A 22 3.48 -10.62 -8.93
CA LYS A 22 3.21 -12.00 -8.47
C LYS A 22 4.09 -12.48 -7.31
N LYS A 23 5.27 -11.88 -7.13
CA LYS A 23 6.20 -12.20 -6.04
C LYS A 23 5.81 -11.55 -4.72
N LEU A 24 4.95 -10.54 -4.75
CA LEU A 24 4.49 -9.84 -3.57
C LEU A 24 3.28 -10.56 -2.98
N LYS A 25 3.13 -10.46 -1.65
CA LYS A 25 2.02 -11.06 -0.91
C LYS A 25 1.35 -9.98 -0.09
N PHE A 26 0.03 -9.96 -0.05
CA PHE A 26 -0.73 -9.04 0.78
C PHE A 26 -1.22 -9.73 2.06
N ARG A 27 -1.19 -9.03 3.19
CA ARG A 27 -1.90 -9.39 4.41
C ARG A 27 -2.46 -8.15 5.13
N PRO A 28 -3.70 -8.20 5.66
CA PRO A 28 -4.18 -7.18 6.58
C PRO A 28 -3.25 -7.03 7.78
N MET A 29 -2.94 -5.79 8.13
CA MET A 29 -2.15 -5.49 9.31
C MET A 29 -2.99 -5.70 10.57
N ARG A 30 -2.50 -6.56 11.48
CA ARG A 30 -3.07 -6.71 12.82
C ARG A 30 -2.29 -5.83 13.79
N ARG A 31 -2.96 -4.85 14.39
CA ARG A 31 -2.34 -3.99 15.42
C ARG A 31 -2.35 -4.72 16.75
N LYS A 32 -1.23 -4.66 17.49
CA LYS A 32 -1.15 -5.20 18.86
C LYS A 32 -1.96 -4.37 19.86
N ASN A 33 -2.14 -3.07 19.60
CA ASN A 33 -2.94 -2.18 20.43
C ASN A 33 -3.84 -1.32 19.54
N ASN A 34 -5.13 -1.24 19.88
CA ASN A 34 -6.13 -0.47 19.14
C ASN A 34 -6.10 1.02 19.48
N ARG A 35 -5.37 1.43 20.54
CA ARG A 35 -5.18 2.83 20.89
C ARG A 35 -4.04 3.43 20.08
N VAL A 36 -4.37 4.27 19.11
CA VAL A 36 -3.38 4.99 18.32
C VAL A 36 -3.35 6.43 18.78
N ASN A 37 -2.18 6.88 19.22
CA ASN A 37 -1.98 8.29 19.48
C ASN A 37 -1.88 9.02 18.14
N THR A 38 -3.00 9.57 17.67
CA THR A 38 -3.06 10.30 16.39
C THR A 38 -2.27 11.61 16.40
N ARG A 39 -1.78 12.08 17.57
CA ARG A 39 -0.86 13.22 17.64
C ARG A 39 0.53 12.85 17.14
N HIS A 40 0.89 11.56 17.13
CA HIS A 40 2.12 11.06 16.51
C HIS A 40 1.78 10.32 15.21
N GLY A 41 2.75 10.33 14.28
CA GLY A 41 2.63 9.56 13.05
C GLY A 41 2.41 8.07 13.34
N TYR A 42 1.54 7.43 12.56
CA TYR A 42 1.29 5.99 12.64
C TYR A 42 1.46 5.35 11.27
N VAL A 43 1.84 4.07 11.27
CA VAL A 43 2.06 3.31 10.04
C VAL A 43 0.73 2.85 9.45
N ILE A 44 0.52 3.14 8.17
CA ILE A 44 -0.68 2.75 7.40
C ILE A 44 -0.40 1.53 6.53
N GLY A 45 0.78 1.50 5.92
CA GLY A 45 1.26 0.42 5.06
C GLY A 45 2.73 0.16 5.35
N ARG A 46 3.13 -1.09 5.14
CA ARG A 46 4.54 -1.48 5.19
C ARG A 46 4.77 -2.57 4.15
N THR A 47 5.80 -2.39 3.34
CA THR A 47 6.37 -3.45 2.51
C THR A 47 7.69 -3.94 3.09
N ASN A 48 7.89 -5.26 3.09
CA ASN A 48 9.20 -5.85 3.32
C ASN A 48 9.84 -6.18 1.98
N LEU A 49 10.82 -5.38 1.57
CA LEU A 49 11.51 -5.54 0.28
C LEU A 49 12.30 -6.85 0.15
N LYS A 50 12.64 -7.52 1.25
CA LYS A 50 13.33 -8.82 1.23
C LYS A 50 12.35 -9.97 0.99
N THR A 51 11.22 -9.97 1.70
CA THR A 51 10.25 -11.08 1.66
C THR A 51 9.08 -10.85 0.69
N GLY A 52 8.92 -9.63 0.18
CA GLY A 52 7.79 -9.24 -0.67
C GLY A 52 6.45 -9.13 0.07
N LEU A 53 6.45 -9.16 1.41
CA LEU A 53 5.22 -9.08 2.20
C LEU A 53 4.78 -7.62 2.36
N ILE A 54 3.60 -7.30 1.86
CA ILE A 54 2.91 -6.03 2.06
C ILE A 54 1.84 -6.21 3.13
N THR A 55 1.89 -5.36 4.15
CA THR A 55 0.86 -5.27 5.18
C THR A 55 0.23 -3.89 5.21
N ILE A 56 -1.10 -3.83 5.18
CA ILE A 56 -1.85 -2.55 5.20
C ILE A 56 -2.88 -2.60 6.32
N ASP A 57 -2.98 -1.53 7.09
CA ASP A 57 -4.08 -1.35 8.03
C ASP A 57 -5.37 -1.04 7.27
N ILE A 58 -6.27 -2.01 7.25
CA ILE A 58 -7.54 -1.93 6.54
C ILE A 58 -8.63 -1.20 7.33
N PHE A 59 -8.32 -0.77 8.56
CA PHE A 59 -9.25 -0.05 9.43
C PHE A 59 -8.76 1.38 9.71
N THR A 60 -9.67 2.28 10.04
CA THR A 60 -9.33 3.66 10.35
C THR A 60 -8.49 3.71 11.63
N PRO A 61 -7.55 4.65 11.73
CA PRO A 61 -6.59 4.67 12.84
C PRO A 61 -7.24 4.98 14.19
N LYS A 62 -8.20 5.91 14.21
CA LYS A 62 -8.84 6.41 15.43
C LYS A 62 -10.03 5.56 15.86
N LYS A 63 -10.95 5.28 14.93
CA LYS A 63 -12.23 4.61 15.22
C LYS A 63 -12.23 3.11 14.91
N ARG A 64 -11.18 2.59 14.27
CA ARG A 64 -11.09 1.20 13.79
C ARG A 64 -12.25 0.79 12.85
N GLU A 65 -12.82 1.76 12.14
CA GLU A 65 -13.87 1.52 11.14
C GLU A 65 -13.26 0.94 9.85
N PRO A 66 -13.97 0.09 9.09
CA PRO A 66 -13.49 -0.38 7.78
C PRO A 66 -13.10 0.77 6.84
N LYS A 67 -11.87 0.77 6.33
CA LYS A 67 -11.47 1.70 5.26
C LYS A 67 -12.18 1.33 3.96
N LYS A 68 -12.44 2.34 3.13
CA LYS A 68 -12.86 2.11 1.74
C LYS A 68 -11.81 1.25 1.02
N ILE A 69 -12.28 0.27 0.23
CA ILE A 69 -11.39 -0.60 -0.58
C ILE A 69 -10.48 0.25 -1.49
N SER A 70 -11.00 1.34 -2.04
CA SER A 70 -10.25 2.29 -2.86
C SER A 70 -9.03 2.89 -2.14
N SER A 71 -9.17 3.22 -0.85
CA SER A 71 -8.07 3.73 -0.04
C SER A 71 -7.03 2.63 0.19
N ILE A 72 -7.46 1.40 0.45
CA ILE A 72 -6.56 0.25 0.63
C ILE A 72 -5.80 -0.04 -0.68
N LEU A 73 -6.47 -0.04 -1.83
CA LEU A 73 -5.85 -0.26 -3.14
C LEU A 73 -4.82 0.84 -3.48
N ARG A 74 -5.10 2.11 -3.15
CA ARG A 74 -4.12 3.20 -3.31
C ARG A 74 -2.88 2.99 -2.44
N THR A 75 -3.06 2.56 -1.19
CA THR A 75 -1.93 2.20 -0.33
C THR A 75 -1.17 1.00 -0.91
N LEU A 76 -1.87 -0.02 -1.43
CA LEU A 76 -1.23 -1.15 -2.08
C LEU A 76 -0.38 -0.72 -3.28
N ALA A 77 -0.91 0.14 -4.15
CA ALA A 77 -0.18 0.70 -5.30
C ALA A 77 1.10 1.42 -4.87
N HIS A 78 1.06 2.14 -3.74
CA HIS A 78 2.24 2.78 -3.14
C HIS A 78 3.28 1.77 -2.66
N GLU A 79 2.86 0.74 -1.93
CA GLU A 79 3.76 -0.30 -1.41
C GLU A 79 4.37 -1.16 -2.53
N VAL A 80 3.62 -1.41 -3.61
CA VAL A 80 4.11 -2.08 -4.83
C VAL A 80 5.15 -1.19 -5.54
N ALA A 81 4.91 0.13 -5.59
CA ALA A 81 5.86 1.06 -6.18
C ALA A 81 7.22 1.04 -5.46
N HIS A 82 7.26 0.81 -4.14
CA HIS A 82 8.53 0.66 -3.43
C HIS A 82 9.34 -0.58 -3.87
N TYR A 83 8.67 -1.60 -4.41
CA TYR A 83 9.35 -2.75 -5.01
C TYR A 83 9.84 -2.46 -6.43
N GLN A 84 9.04 -1.75 -7.22
CA GLN A 84 9.37 -1.37 -8.62
C GLN A 84 10.44 -0.25 -8.68
N LYS A 85 10.41 0.66 -7.72
CA LYS A 85 11.27 1.85 -7.57
C LYS A 85 11.82 1.87 -6.15
N LYS A 86 12.87 1.06 -5.96
CA LYS A 86 13.47 0.84 -4.64
C LYS A 86 14.07 2.13 -4.08
N PRO A 87 13.94 2.36 -2.77
CA PRO A 87 14.69 3.42 -2.10
C PRO A 87 16.19 3.26 -2.32
N PHE A 88 16.89 4.39 -2.47
CA PHE A 88 18.34 4.41 -2.64
C PHE A 88 18.98 5.47 -1.74
N ARG A 89 20.30 5.38 -1.55
CA ARG A 89 21.06 6.37 -0.78
C ARG A 89 21.66 7.41 -1.73
N GLN A 90 21.58 8.67 -1.33
CA GLN A 90 22.15 9.79 -2.07
C GLN A 90 22.95 10.67 -1.11
N ARG A 91 24.07 11.21 -1.57
CA ARG A 91 24.78 12.26 -0.84
C ARG A 91 24.16 13.61 -1.14
N HIS A 92 23.68 14.32 -0.12
CA HIS A 92 23.05 15.62 -0.23
C HIS A 92 23.58 16.55 0.86
N ARG A 93 24.15 17.70 0.46
CA ARG A 93 24.78 18.67 1.38
C ARG A 93 25.75 18.01 2.38
N GLY A 94 26.61 17.13 1.88
CA GLY A 94 27.62 16.41 2.68
C GLY A 94 27.09 15.24 3.52
N ARG A 95 25.78 14.94 3.52
CA ARG A 95 25.19 13.86 4.33
C ARG A 95 24.61 12.75 3.46
N TRP A 96 24.67 11.51 3.93
CA TRP A 96 23.98 10.38 3.29
C TRP A 96 22.51 10.37 3.70
N ILE A 97 21.61 10.57 2.74
CA ILE A 97 20.17 10.51 2.94
C ILE A 97 19.58 9.30 2.21
N THR A 98 18.46 8.79 2.71
CA THR A 98 17.68 7.76 2.03
C THR A 98 16.54 8.42 1.25
N ARG A 99 16.52 8.25 -0.07
CA ARG A 99 15.45 8.72 -0.93
C ARG A 99 14.42 7.61 -1.08
N GLN A 100 13.33 7.70 -0.30
CA GLN A 100 12.23 6.73 -0.37
C GLN A 100 11.12 7.18 -1.33
N HIS A 101 10.77 8.47 -1.32
CA HIS A 101 9.66 9.05 -2.09
C HIS A 101 10.17 10.15 -3.02
N TYR A 102 10.80 9.75 -4.13
CA TYR A 102 11.34 10.65 -5.14
C TYR A 102 10.36 10.82 -6.33
N PRO A 103 10.54 11.81 -7.22
CA PRO A 103 9.54 12.11 -8.27
C PRO A 103 9.16 10.91 -9.14
N GLU A 104 10.14 10.11 -9.57
CA GLU A 104 9.92 8.91 -10.38
C GLU A 104 9.19 7.81 -9.61
N PHE A 105 9.38 7.74 -8.29
CA PHE A 105 8.56 6.87 -7.43
C PHE A 105 7.08 7.31 -7.49
N TYR A 106 6.79 8.61 -7.35
CA TYR A 106 5.40 9.09 -7.43
C TYR A 106 4.78 8.85 -8.81
N ARG A 107 5.54 9.03 -9.89
CA ARG A 107 5.09 8.67 -11.24
C ARG A 107 4.71 7.19 -11.33
N GLN A 108 5.51 6.31 -10.72
CA GLN A 108 5.19 4.88 -10.67
C GLN A 108 3.94 4.58 -9.84
N VAL A 109 3.72 5.28 -8.72
CA VAL A 109 2.48 5.16 -7.93
C VAL A 109 1.27 5.54 -8.78
N THR A 110 1.33 6.68 -9.48
CA THR A 110 0.25 7.14 -10.37
C THR A 110 -0.04 6.11 -11.46
N LYS A 111 1.00 5.62 -12.14
CA LYS A 111 0.87 4.57 -13.15
C LYS A 111 0.20 3.31 -12.61
N ASN A 112 0.58 2.86 -11.40
CA ASN A 112 -0.05 1.71 -10.77
C ASN A 112 -1.54 1.98 -10.49
N ILE A 113 -1.90 3.17 -10.02
CA ILE A 113 -3.30 3.53 -9.77
C ILE A 113 -4.11 3.57 -11.06
N GLU A 114 -3.55 4.08 -12.16
CA GLU A 114 -4.19 4.10 -13.48
C GLU A 114 -4.46 2.69 -13.99
N ILE A 115 -3.48 1.79 -13.91
CA ILE A 115 -3.67 0.37 -14.25
C ILE A 115 -4.83 -0.25 -13.45
N LEU A 116 -4.92 0.04 -12.13
CA LEU A 116 -6.03 -0.47 -11.31
C LEU A 116 -7.38 0.20 -11.62
N ARG A 117 -7.37 1.42 -12.17
CA ARG A 117 -8.59 2.15 -12.58
C ARG A 117 -9.16 1.63 -13.88
N GLU A 118 -8.30 1.19 -14.80
CA GLU A 118 -8.68 0.63 -16.10
C GLU A 118 -9.11 -0.84 -16.03
N ASP A 119 -8.77 -1.53 -14.94
CA ASP A 119 -9.20 -2.92 -14.73
C ASP A 119 -10.72 -3.03 -14.48
N ARG A 120 -11.37 -3.91 -15.25
CA ARG A 120 -12.83 -4.13 -15.25
C ARG A 120 -13.42 -4.51 -13.89
N VAL A 121 -12.64 -5.16 -13.02
CA VAL A 121 -13.11 -5.62 -11.71
C VAL A 121 -12.91 -4.54 -10.64
N LEU A 122 -11.80 -3.81 -10.73
CA LEU A 122 -11.36 -2.85 -9.72
C LEU A 122 -11.86 -1.42 -9.99
N GLU A 123 -12.21 -1.07 -11.24
CA GLU A 123 -12.68 0.26 -11.64
C GLU A 123 -13.80 0.80 -10.73
N LYS A 124 -14.72 -0.07 -10.31
CA LYS A 124 -15.87 0.26 -9.46
C LYS A 124 -15.49 0.82 -8.08
N PHE A 125 -14.24 0.62 -7.64
CA PHE A 125 -13.74 1.19 -6.40
C PHE A 125 -13.15 2.59 -6.58
N PHE A 126 -12.83 2.99 -7.82
CA PHE A 126 -12.22 4.29 -8.10
C PHE A 126 -13.19 5.34 -8.66
N LYS A 127 -14.42 4.92 -8.98
CA LYS A 127 -15.56 5.80 -9.28
C LYS A 127 -16.07 6.52 -8.03
#